data_AF-A0A2E8BU24-F1
#
_entry.id   AF-A0A2E8BU24-F1
#
_cell.length_a   1.000
_cell.length_b   1.000
_cell.length_c   1.000
_cell.angle_alpha   90.00
_cell.angle_beta   90.00
_cell.angle_gamma   90.00
#
_symmetry.space_group_name_H-M   'P 1'
#
loop_
_entity.id
_entity.type
_entity.pdbx_description
1 polymer ?
#
loop_
_entity_poly.entity_id
_entity_poly.type
_entity_poly.pdbx_seq_one_letter_code
_entity_poly.pdbx_strand_id
1 'polypeptide(L)'
;MRAQLLIAILLIFSTTLAGCAGEDIEGEVTGDLDEVGDSTLDGTVDEGDEADESLNSNETGPDYDGDGIEDEMDYDDDGDGVNDTYDAFPLDSNESADTDMDGIGDNADEDDDGDGVNDTEDAFPLDPSETTDFDGDGSGDNVDTDDDSDGIEDSVDECPMSSDIFAVINSDWFTLMSEHGIGLLSLTEAIEHSTNTSGSETIQDSFLDWDGDGCWMFEDHDDDGDGFEEGPVNGSISEWWLYTPGDNCVIVANPDQTDTDEDGRGDECDDDDDNDGVVDSEDASPLDPENS
;
A
#
# COMPACT_ATOMS: atom_id res chain seq x y z
N MET A 1 -36.57 25.32 11.87
CA MET A 1 -37.82 24.97 11.16
C MET A 1 -37.83 25.61 9.78
N ARG A 2 -37.52 24.80 8.75
CA ARG A 2 -37.93 24.90 7.33
C ARG A 2 -37.67 26.21 6.56
N ALA A 3 -36.77 26.13 5.59
CA ALA A 3 -37.04 26.64 4.24
C ALA A 3 -36.35 25.72 3.21
N GLN A 4 -37.13 24.81 2.63
CA GLN A 4 -36.82 24.09 1.40
C GLN A 4 -36.89 25.07 0.22
N LEU A 5 -35.97 25.02 -0.74
CA LEU A 5 -36.33 25.09 -2.16
C LEU A 5 -35.21 24.66 -3.14
N LEU A 6 -35.50 23.58 -3.89
CA LEU A 6 -35.16 23.32 -5.30
C LEU A 6 -33.70 23.08 -5.72
N ILE A 7 -33.34 21.81 -5.98
CA ILE A 7 -33.07 21.30 -7.34
C ILE A 7 -33.68 19.90 -7.46
N ALA A 8 -34.50 19.71 -8.50
CA ALA A 8 -35.16 18.46 -8.85
C ALA A 8 -34.76 18.13 -10.29
N ILE A 9 -33.99 17.06 -10.52
CA ILE A 9 -33.77 16.51 -11.87
C ILE A 9 -33.74 14.97 -11.80
N LEU A 10 -34.81 14.39 -12.39
CA LEU A 10 -34.93 13.09 -13.06
C LEU A 10 -34.79 11.76 -12.27
N LEU A 11 -35.94 11.27 -11.77
CA LEU A 11 -36.32 9.87 -11.94
C LEU A 11 -37.11 9.75 -13.26
N ILE A 12 -36.93 8.68 -14.05
CA ILE A 12 -37.89 7.59 -14.36
C ILE A 12 -37.29 6.64 -15.45
N PHE A 13 -37.53 5.32 -15.27
CA PHE A 13 -37.47 4.16 -16.20
C PHE A 13 -36.11 3.45 -16.32
N SER A 14 -35.96 2.12 -16.19
CA SER A 14 -36.92 1.02 -16.31
C SER A 14 -36.39 -0.24 -15.62
N THR A 15 -37.29 -1.02 -15.01
CA THR A 15 -37.08 -2.42 -14.61
C THR A 15 -37.12 -3.38 -15.80
N THR A 16 -36.72 -4.63 -15.54
CA THR A 16 -36.66 -5.86 -16.37
C THR A 16 -35.36 -6.02 -17.18
N LEU A 17 -34.66 -7.15 -17.15
CA LEU A 17 -35.16 -8.49 -17.44
C LEU A 17 -34.26 -9.60 -16.86
N ALA A 18 -34.91 -10.69 -16.44
CA ALA A 18 -34.31 -11.93 -15.98
C ALA A 18 -33.66 -12.75 -17.11
N GLY A 19 -32.64 -13.53 -16.73
CA GLY A 19 -32.39 -14.88 -17.23
C GLY A 19 -31.46 -15.02 -18.44
N CYS A 20 -30.37 -15.75 -18.25
CA CYS A 20 -30.20 -17.06 -18.90
C CYS A 20 -29.22 -17.92 -18.08
N ALA A 21 -29.70 -19.10 -17.71
CA ALA A 21 -28.88 -20.24 -17.33
C ALA A 21 -28.25 -20.86 -18.60
N GLY A 22 -27.03 -21.38 -18.47
CA GLY A 22 -26.43 -22.38 -19.36
C GLY A 22 -25.64 -23.30 -18.43
N GLU A 23 -26.19 -24.44 -18.01
CA GLU A 23 -26.33 -25.71 -18.72
C GLU A 23 -25.02 -26.52 -18.68
N ASP A 24 -25.06 -27.51 -17.79
CA ASP A 24 -24.07 -28.57 -17.56
C ASP A 24 -23.73 -29.30 -18.86
N ILE A 25 -22.43 -29.55 -19.09
CA ILE A 25 -21.98 -30.60 -20.00
C ILE A 25 -21.04 -31.52 -19.22
N GLU A 26 -21.61 -32.61 -18.73
CA GLU A 26 -20.84 -33.80 -18.36
C GLU A 26 -20.37 -34.51 -19.63
N GLY A 27 -19.06 -34.69 -19.72
CA GLY A 27 -18.38 -35.43 -20.77
C GLY A 27 -17.59 -36.59 -20.19
N GLU A 28 -18.30 -37.62 -19.74
CA GLU A 28 -17.75 -38.93 -19.40
C GLU A 28 -17.13 -39.58 -20.66
N VAL A 29 -15.81 -39.74 -20.68
CA VAL A 29 -15.10 -40.59 -21.65
C VAL A 29 -14.61 -41.83 -20.92
N THR A 30 -15.42 -42.87 -20.97
CA THR A 30 -15.00 -44.25 -20.69
C THR A 30 -14.23 -44.79 -21.89
N GLY A 31 -12.99 -45.20 -21.66
CA GLY A 31 -12.12 -45.82 -22.64
C GLY A 31 -11.38 -46.99 -22.02
N ASP A 32 -12.05 -48.14 -21.96
CA ASP A 32 -11.46 -49.45 -21.72
C ASP A 32 -10.34 -49.72 -22.74
N LEU A 33 -9.15 -50.09 -22.25
CA LEU A 33 -8.21 -50.93 -23.00
C LEU A 33 -7.70 -52.03 -22.09
N ASP A 34 -8.47 -53.12 -22.08
CA ASP A 34 -8.03 -54.45 -21.67
C ASP A 34 -6.80 -54.91 -22.47
N GLU A 35 -5.82 -55.40 -21.72
CA GLU A 35 -5.20 -56.72 -21.91
C GLU A 35 -4.47 -57.01 -23.24
N VAL A 36 -3.14 -56.86 -23.19
CA VAL A 36 -2.24 -57.78 -23.90
C VAL A 36 -1.18 -58.28 -22.93
N GLY A 37 -1.34 -59.52 -22.49
CA GLY A 37 -0.27 -60.26 -21.85
C GLY A 37 0.86 -60.57 -22.84
N ASP A 38 2.09 -60.42 -22.40
CA ASP A 38 3.20 -61.25 -22.88
C ASP A 38 3.96 -61.80 -21.68
N SER A 39 3.77 -63.09 -21.49
CA SER A 39 4.55 -63.92 -20.59
C SER A 39 5.49 -64.73 -21.47
N THR A 40 6.79 -64.44 -21.37
CA THR A 40 7.83 -65.39 -21.76
C THR A 40 8.81 -65.57 -20.60
N LEU A 41 8.69 -66.73 -19.98
CA LEU A 41 9.79 -67.42 -19.28
C LEU A 41 10.99 -67.55 -20.23
N ASP A 42 12.22 -67.40 -19.71
CA ASP A 42 13.22 -68.48 -19.78
C ASP A 42 14.38 -68.23 -18.80
N GLY A 43 14.63 -69.21 -17.95
CA GLY A 43 15.73 -69.19 -17.00
C GLY A 43 16.99 -69.77 -17.63
N THR A 44 18.11 -69.08 -17.46
CA THR A 44 19.42 -69.74 -17.47
C THR A 44 20.20 -69.28 -16.24
N VAL A 45 20.38 -70.23 -15.33
CA VAL A 45 21.41 -70.22 -14.29
C VAL A 45 22.75 -70.40 -14.99
N ASP A 46 23.59 -69.37 -14.95
CA ASP A 46 25.02 -69.47 -15.22
C ASP A 46 25.75 -69.36 -13.88
N GLU A 47 26.26 -70.49 -13.40
CA GLU A 47 27.15 -70.54 -12.24
C GLU A 47 28.60 -70.49 -12.71
N GLY A 48 29.31 -69.43 -12.30
CA GLY A 48 30.75 -69.45 -12.16
C GLY A 48 31.44 -68.11 -12.40
N ASP A 49 31.83 -67.46 -11.30
CA ASP A 49 33.00 -66.57 -11.10
C ASP A 49 33.25 -65.48 -12.17
N GLU A 50 33.23 -64.19 -11.84
CA GLU A 50 34.04 -63.57 -10.78
C GLU A 50 33.24 -62.55 -9.98
N ALA A 51 33.44 -62.55 -8.66
CA ALA A 51 32.95 -61.55 -7.75
C ALA A 51 33.42 -60.15 -8.17
N ASP A 52 32.47 -59.35 -8.68
CA ASP A 52 32.55 -57.90 -8.52
C ASP A 52 32.10 -57.59 -7.08
N GLU A 53 33.06 -57.61 -6.15
CA GLU A 53 32.86 -57.06 -4.82
C GLU A 53 32.75 -55.52 -4.91
N SER A 54 31.58 -55.04 -5.35
CA SER A 54 31.20 -53.63 -5.26
C SER A 54 29.69 -53.40 -5.13
N LEU A 55 28.94 -54.37 -4.59
CA LEU A 55 27.57 -54.14 -4.14
C LEU A 55 27.45 -54.54 -2.66
N ASN A 56 28.03 -53.72 -1.80
CA ASN A 56 27.50 -53.56 -0.45
C ASN A 56 26.87 -52.17 -0.38
N SER A 57 25.80 -51.98 -1.14
CA SER A 57 24.83 -50.97 -0.79
C SER A 57 24.10 -51.48 0.45
N ASN A 58 24.63 -51.08 1.60
CA ASN A 58 23.77 -50.84 2.74
C ASN A 58 22.93 -49.62 2.31
N GLU A 59 21.85 -49.87 1.55
CA GLU A 59 20.86 -48.86 1.16
C GLU A 59 20.15 -48.46 2.47
N THR A 60 20.82 -47.63 3.28
CA THR A 60 20.13 -46.80 4.25
C THR A 60 19.30 -45.81 3.45
N GLY A 61 18.11 -45.46 3.95
CA GLY A 61 17.26 -44.43 3.36
C GLY A 61 17.99 -43.08 3.21
N PRO A 62 17.35 -42.08 2.58
CA PRO A 62 17.83 -40.70 2.70
C PRO A 62 17.86 -40.28 4.19
N ASP A 63 18.80 -39.38 4.48
CA ASP A 63 19.17 -38.86 5.81
C ASP A 63 19.66 -37.43 5.49
N TYR A 64 18.72 -36.48 5.44
CA TYR A 64 18.93 -35.18 4.80
C TYR A 64 19.77 -34.24 5.68
N ASP A 65 19.54 -34.22 6.99
CA ASP A 65 20.33 -33.45 7.96
C ASP A 65 21.64 -34.15 8.41
N GLY A 66 21.76 -35.47 8.20
CA GLY A 66 22.95 -36.25 8.50
C GLY A 66 23.11 -36.62 9.99
N ASP A 67 22.04 -36.62 10.79
CA ASP A 67 22.07 -36.96 12.21
C ASP A 67 22.20 -38.49 12.47
N GLY A 68 21.94 -39.29 11.43
CA GLY A 68 22.02 -40.74 11.43
C GLY A 68 20.69 -41.47 11.73
N ILE A 69 19.58 -40.73 11.73
CA ILE A 69 18.21 -41.23 11.57
C ILE A 69 17.87 -41.11 10.07
N GLU A 70 17.07 -42.03 9.55
CA GLU A 70 16.64 -41.96 8.13
C GLU A 70 15.36 -41.13 8.07
N ASP A 71 15.16 -40.30 7.04
CA ASP A 71 14.03 -39.36 6.89
C ASP A 71 12.66 -40.02 7.20
N GLU A 72 12.42 -41.26 6.74
CA GLU A 72 11.15 -41.98 7.01
C GLU A 72 10.87 -42.20 8.53
N MET A 73 11.91 -42.15 9.34
CA MET A 73 11.91 -42.35 10.79
C MET A 73 12.37 -41.11 11.57
N ASP A 74 12.79 -40.06 10.88
CA ASP A 74 13.09 -38.76 11.44
C ASP A 74 11.79 -37.96 11.59
N TYR A 75 11.88 -36.87 12.33
CA TYR A 75 10.79 -35.99 12.66
C TYR A 75 11.12 -34.54 12.31
N ASP A 76 12.32 -34.30 11.77
CA ASP A 76 12.95 -33.01 11.50
C ASP A 76 14.02 -33.31 10.43
N ASP A 77 13.55 -33.63 9.22
CA ASP A 77 14.34 -34.22 8.13
C ASP A 77 15.54 -33.34 7.74
N ASP A 78 15.46 -32.00 7.87
CA ASP A 78 16.53 -31.06 7.55
C ASP A 78 17.25 -30.42 8.75
N GLY A 79 16.79 -30.73 9.96
CA GLY A 79 17.44 -30.35 11.21
C GLY A 79 17.36 -28.86 11.53
N ASP A 80 16.38 -28.13 10.99
CA ASP A 80 16.17 -26.71 11.27
C ASP A 80 15.46 -26.45 12.62
N GLY A 81 14.90 -27.52 13.20
CA GLY A 81 14.22 -27.51 14.50
C GLY A 81 12.70 -27.40 14.43
N VAL A 82 12.12 -27.39 13.24
CA VAL A 82 10.68 -27.54 12.97
C VAL A 82 10.41 -29.01 12.62
N ASN A 83 9.25 -29.50 13.03
CA ASN A 83 8.92 -30.90 12.76
C ASN A 83 8.29 -31.01 11.37
N ASP A 84 8.58 -32.05 10.60
CA ASP A 84 8.07 -32.23 9.22
C ASP A 84 6.54 -32.09 9.09
N THR A 85 5.79 -32.37 10.16
CA THR A 85 4.32 -32.22 10.16
C THR A 85 3.82 -30.78 10.29
N TYR A 86 4.70 -29.86 10.68
CA TYR A 86 4.49 -28.43 10.85
C TYR A 86 5.41 -27.59 9.96
N ASP A 87 6.21 -28.25 9.13
CA ASP A 87 7.18 -27.64 8.24
C ASP A 87 6.60 -27.64 6.81
N ALA A 88 6.52 -26.46 6.20
CA ALA A 88 6.09 -26.32 4.81
C ALA A 88 7.15 -26.85 3.82
N PHE A 89 8.44 -26.82 4.20
CA PHE A 89 9.57 -27.28 3.41
C PHE A 89 10.47 -28.25 4.22
N PRO A 90 10.01 -29.48 4.52
CA PRO A 90 10.73 -30.44 5.38
C PRO A 90 12.15 -30.85 4.93
N LEU A 91 12.61 -30.37 3.77
CA LEU A 91 13.93 -30.69 3.22
C LEU A 91 14.69 -29.40 2.89
N ASP A 92 14.32 -28.25 3.42
CA ASP A 92 15.09 -27.01 3.28
C ASP A 92 15.26 -26.35 4.62
N SER A 93 16.43 -26.57 5.23
CA SER A 93 16.72 -26.07 6.57
C SER A 93 16.75 -24.54 6.72
N ASN A 94 16.45 -23.80 5.65
CA ASN A 94 16.35 -22.35 5.65
C ASN A 94 14.90 -21.86 5.48
N GLU A 95 13.94 -22.76 5.27
CA GLU A 95 12.53 -22.43 5.06
C GLU A 95 11.66 -23.37 5.87
N SER A 96 10.71 -22.83 6.65
CA SER A 96 9.81 -23.66 7.46
C SER A 96 8.33 -23.23 7.38
N ALA A 97 8.09 -22.04 6.83
CA ALA A 97 6.78 -21.40 6.71
C ALA A 97 6.54 -21.00 5.25
N ASP A 98 5.26 -21.03 4.88
CA ASP A 98 4.69 -20.70 3.56
C ASP A 98 3.31 -20.11 3.85
N THR A 99 3.29 -18.83 4.21
CA THR A 99 2.14 -18.18 4.86
C THR A 99 0.95 -18.07 3.90
N ASP A 100 1.19 -17.76 2.63
CA ASP A 100 0.16 -17.67 1.59
C ASP A 100 -0.09 -18.99 0.82
N MET A 101 0.76 -20.00 1.01
CA MET A 101 0.71 -21.33 0.39
C MET A 101 0.96 -21.33 -1.13
N ASP A 102 1.76 -20.40 -1.65
CA ASP A 102 2.14 -20.36 -3.06
C ASP A 102 3.27 -21.35 -3.43
N GLY A 103 3.99 -21.85 -2.41
CA GLY A 103 5.07 -22.81 -2.52
C GLY A 103 6.47 -22.20 -2.58
N ILE A 104 6.61 -20.89 -2.34
CA ILE A 104 7.84 -20.19 -1.96
C ILE A 104 7.80 -20.04 -0.42
N GLY A 105 8.95 -20.19 0.24
CA GLY A 105 8.98 -20.08 1.71
C GLY A 105 9.20 -18.65 2.16
N ASP A 106 8.69 -18.30 3.34
CA ASP A 106 8.66 -16.92 3.84
C ASP A 106 10.07 -16.25 3.88
N ASN A 107 11.19 -16.99 3.99
CA ASN A 107 12.51 -16.33 3.94
C ASN A 107 12.98 -15.99 2.51
N ALA A 108 12.31 -16.53 1.50
CA ALA A 108 12.60 -16.33 0.08
C ALA A 108 11.47 -15.65 -0.70
N ASP A 109 10.27 -15.56 -0.12
CA ASP A 109 9.18 -14.78 -0.67
C ASP A 109 9.44 -13.27 -0.50
N GLU A 110 8.80 -12.47 -1.33
CA GLU A 110 8.80 -11.00 -1.20
C GLU A 110 7.43 -10.47 -0.73
N ASP A 111 6.41 -11.33 -0.62
CA ASP A 111 5.00 -11.07 -0.24
C ASP A 111 4.47 -12.31 0.50
N ASP A 112 4.86 -12.48 1.77
CA ASP A 112 4.69 -13.71 2.56
C ASP A 112 3.22 -14.13 2.74
N ASP A 113 2.27 -13.18 2.75
CA ASP A 113 0.85 -13.47 2.94
C ASP A 113 -0.02 -13.34 1.66
N GLY A 114 0.59 -12.90 0.56
CA GLY A 114 0.01 -12.93 -0.77
C GLY A 114 -1.13 -11.93 -0.98
N ASP A 115 -1.17 -10.85 -0.20
CA ASP A 115 -2.18 -9.81 -0.33
C ASP A 115 -1.85 -8.75 -1.39
N GLY A 116 -0.60 -8.77 -1.87
CA GLY A 116 -0.09 -7.95 -2.96
C GLY A 116 0.77 -6.77 -2.54
N VAL A 117 1.09 -6.61 -1.24
CA VAL A 117 2.07 -5.67 -0.73
C VAL A 117 3.35 -6.42 -0.35
N ASN A 118 4.51 -5.92 -0.79
CA ASN A 118 5.76 -6.60 -0.47
C ASN A 118 6.10 -6.45 1.02
N ASP A 119 6.72 -7.47 1.65
CA ASP A 119 7.04 -7.48 3.10
C ASP A 119 7.83 -6.27 3.59
N THR A 120 8.60 -5.63 2.71
CA THR A 120 9.39 -4.44 3.04
C THR A 120 8.57 -3.16 3.15
N GLU A 121 7.38 -3.16 2.55
CA GLU A 121 6.40 -2.07 2.52
C GLU A 121 5.14 -2.41 3.34
N ASP A 122 5.01 -3.67 3.78
CA ASP A 122 3.91 -4.16 4.59
C ASP A 122 4.19 -4.02 6.10
N ALA A 123 3.28 -3.40 6.84
CA ALA A 123 3.36 -3.32 8.30
C ALA A 123 3.08 -4.66 9.00
N PHE A 124 2.30 -5.55 8.37
CA PHE A 124 1.93 -6.88 8.84
C PHE A 124 2.17 -7.96 7.77
N PRO A 125 3.43 -8.29 7.43
CA PRO A 125 3.76 -9.21 6.32
C PRO A 125 3.18 -10.64 6.39
N LEU A 126 2.53 -11.03 7.48
CA LEU A 126 1.98 -12.38 7.69
C LEU A 126 0.46 -12.38 7.89
N ASP A 127 -0.20 -11.22 7.74
CA ASP A 127 -1.63 -11.05 7.91
C ASP A 127 -2.25 -10.42 6.65
N PRO A 128 -2.83 -11.23 5.74
CA PRO A 128 -3.29 -10.76 4.43
C PRO A 128 -4.57 -9.91 4.49
N SER A 129 -4.93 -9.45 5.69
CA SER A 129 -6.04 -8.54 5.94
C SER A 129 -5.60 -7.19 6.47
N GLU A 130 -4.30 -6.96 6.66
CA GLU A 130 -3.74 -5.73 7.19
C GLU A 130 -2.43 -5.40 6.47
N THR A 131 -2.32 -4.21 5.88
CA THR A 131 -1.08 -3.78 5.18
C THR A 131 -0.44 -2.55 5.81
N THR A 132 -1.20 -1.81 6.63
CA THR A 132 -0.86 -0.47 7.13
C THR A 132 -1.13 -0.37 8.64
N ASP A 133 -0.29 0.41 9.33
CA ASP A 133 -0.28 0.69 10.79
C ASP A 133 0.06 2.18 10.96
N PHE A 134 -0.92 3.05 10.74
CA PHE A 134 -0.67 4.48 10.53
C PHE A 134 0.00 5.15 11.75
N ASP A 135 -0.47 4.87 12.97
CA ASP A 135 0.13 5.40 14.21
C ASP A 135 1.30 4.54 14.77
N GLY A 136 1.53 3.36 14.21
CA GLY A 136 2.61 2.46 14.60
C GLY A 136 2.41 1.79 15.96
N ASP A 137 1.16 1.63 16.42
CA ASP A 137 0.83 0.97 17.69
C ASP A 137 0.91 -0.57 17.61
N GLY A 138 0.94 -1.12 16.39
CA GLY A 138 0.99 -2.54 16.09
C GLY A 138 -0.39 -3.18 15.89
N SER A 139 -1.44 -2.38 15.71
CA SER A 139 -2.78 -2.78 15.28
C SER A 139 -2.97 -2.29 13.85
N GLY A 140 -3.39 -3.16 12.92
CA GLY A 140 -3.59 -2.73 11.54
C GLY A 140 -4.81 -1.84 11.38
N ASP A 141 -4.77 -0.90 10.43
CA ASP A 141 -5.81 0.10 10.23
C ASP A 141 -7.20 -0.53 9.93
N ASN A 142 -7.30 -1.76 9.41
CA ASN A 142 -8.63 -2.38 9.22
C ASN A 142 -9.28 -2.85 10.52
N VAL A 143 -8.51 -3.03 11.60
CA VAL A 143 -8.99 -3.45 12.93
C VAL A 143 -8.88 -2.36 13.99
N ASP A 144 -7.97 -1.41 13.81
CA ASP A 144 -7.90 -0.23 14.66
C ASP A 144 -9.16 0.64 14.49
N THR A 145 -9.38 1.52 15.46
CA THR A 145 -10.58 2.36 15.58
C THR A 145 -10.24 3.83 15.75
N ASP A 146 -8.96 4.18 15.69
CA ASP A 146 -8.34 5.47 15.95
C ASP A 146 -6.96 5.45 15.26
N ASP A 147 -6.96 5.30 13.92
CA ASP A 147 -5.75 4.93 13.13
C ASP A 147 -4.58 5.93 13.30
N ASP A 148 -4.87 7.19 13.64
CA ASP A 148 -3.89 8.26 13.88
C ASP A 148 -3.63 8.60 15.37
N SER A 149 -4.31 7.91 16.29
CA SER A 149 -4.15 8.09 17.73
C SER A 149 -4.40 9.53 18.24
N ASP A 150 -5.16 10.36 17.52
CA ASP A 150 -5.51 11.72 17.95
C ASP A 150 -6.55 11.75 19.10
N GLY A 151 -7.22 10.61 19.31
CA GLY A 151 -8.24 10.39 20.32
C GLY A 151 -9.68 10.56 19.84
N ILE A 152 -9.91 10.61 18.53
CA ILE A 152 -11.19 10.68 17.84
C ILE A 152 -11.36 9.39 17.01
N GLU A 153 -12.33 8.55 17.40
CA GLU A 153 -12.54 7.28 16.69
C GLU A 153 -12.89 7.48 15.19
N ASP A 154 -12.34 6.69 14.26
CA ASP A 154 -12.51 6.85 12.78
C ASP A 154 -13.97 6.94 12.35
N SER A 155 -14.86 6.29 13.10
CA SER A 155 -16.30 6.31 12.83
C SER A 155 -16.93 7.72 12.93
N VAL A 156 -16.23 8.64 13.57
CA VAL A 156 -16.59 10.05 13.73
C VAL A 156 -15.47 11.00 13.32
N ASP A 157 -14.30 10.48 12.96
CA ASP A 157 -13.26 11.24 12.31
C ASP A 157 -13.59 11.49 10.83
N GLU A 158 -13.35 12.71 10.37
CA GLU A 158 -13.47 13.07 8.96
C GLU A 158 -12.14 12.80 8.22
N CYS A 159 -11.02 12.65 8.95
CA CYS A 159 -9.65 12.40 8.51
C CYS A 159 -8.95 11.37 9.42
N PRO A 160 -9.28 10.06 9.31
CA PRO A 160 -8.77 9.01 10.21
C PRO A 160 -7.25 8.76 10.18
N MET A 161 -6.56 9.29 9.17
CA MET A 161 -5.11 9.13 8.99
C MET A 161 -4.40 10.46 9.28
N SER A 162 -4.93 11.31 10.16
CA SER A 162 -4.32 12.60 10.47
C SER A 162 -4.42 12.90 11.95
N SER A 163 -3.27 12.95 12.62
CA SER A 163 -3.18 13.03 14.09
C SER A 163 -3.68 14.35 14.74
N ASP A 164 -4.48 15.11 14.01
CA ASP A 164 -4.96 16.44 14.32
C ASP A 164 -6.30 16.47 15.03
N ILE A 165 -6.18 16.54 16.36
CA ILE A 165 -7.27 16.64 17.34
C ILE A 165 -8.29 17.79 17.14
N PHE A 166 -8.12 18.65 16.13
CA PHE A 166 -9.00 19.77 15.80
C PHE A 166 -10.04 19.47 14.71
N ALA A 167 -10.07 18.26 14.13
CA ALA A 167 -11.05 17.82 13.13
C ALA A 167 -12.51 17.87 13.63
N VAL A 168 -12.76 18.00 14.94
CA VAL A 168 -14.12 17.99 15.49
C VAL A 168 -14.73 19.40 15.64
N ILE A 169 -15.91 19.57 15.00
CA ILE A 169 -17.06 20.47 15.32
C ILE A 169 -17.08 21.95 14.91
N ASN A 170 -16.55 22.39 13.76
CA ASN A 170 -17.09 23.62 13.14
C ASN A 170 -17.17 23.54 11.62
N SER A 171 -18.18 22.81 11.14
CA SER A 171 -18.64 22.69 9.74
C SER A 171 -19.11 24.02 9.10
N ASP A 172 -18.32 25.09 9.30
CA ASP A 172 -18.49 26.42 8.73
C ASP A 172 -17.15 26.94 8.18
N TRP A 173 -16.47 26.08 7.41
CA TRP A 173 -15.28 26.41 6.61
C TRP A 173 -15.49 27.65 5.75
N PHE A 174 -16.69 27.83 5.20
CA PHE A 174 -17.06 29.04 4.46
C PHE A 174 -16.97 30.32 5.29
N THR A 175 -17.22 30.26 6.60
CA THR A 175 -17.06 31.40 7.50
C THR A 175 -15.59 31.62 7.85
N LEU A 176 -14.81 30.55 8.09
CA LEU A 176 -13.36 30.62 8.31
C LEU A 176 -12.62 31.21 7.09
N MET A 177 -12.86 30.67 5.89
CA MET A 177 -12.35 31.21 4.63
C MET A 177 -12.74 32.69 4.43
N SER A 178 -13.99 33.05 4.72
CA SER A 178 -14.46 34.43 4.59
C SER A 178 -13.88 35.38 5.65
N GLU A 179 -13.56 34.91 6.86
CA GLU A 179 -12.93 35.69 7.92
C GLU A 179 -11.44 35.91 7.66
N HIS A 180 -10.77 34.92 7.05
CA HIS A 180 -9.35 34.97 6.68
C HIS A 180 -9.11 35.54 5.27
N GLY A 181 -10.17 35.89 4.53
CA GLY A 181 -10.06 36.62 3.26
C GLY A 181 -9.80 35.75 2.04
N ILE A 182 -9.90 34.42 2.17
CA ILE A 182 -9.86 33.47 1.05
C ILE A 182 -11.18 33.63 0.28
N GLY A 183 -11.14 34.44 -0.78
CA GLY A 183 -12.30 34.73 -1.61
C GLY A 183 -12.57 33.62 -2.62
N LEU A 184 -13.85 33.40 -2.96
CA LEU A 184 -14.31 32.51 -4.05
C LEU A 184 -13.59 32.67 -5.40
N LEU A 185 -12.93 33.81 -5.65
CA LEU A 185 -12.12 34.07 -6.85
C LEU A 185 -10.74 33.41 -6.79
N SER A 186 -10.10 33.38 -5.61
CA SER A 186 -8.82 32.69 -5.36
C SER A 186 -8.97 31.18 -5.57
N LEU A 187 -10.10 30.64 -5.11
CA LEU A 187 -10.45 29.23 -5.31
C LEU A 187 -10.63 28.88 -6.80
N THR A 188 -11.15 29.81 -7.61
CA THR A 188 -11.32 29.55 -9.05
C THR A 188 -9.97 29.52 -9.79
N GLU A 189 -9.01 30.34 -9.36
CA GLU A 189 -7.64 30.36 -9.92
C GLU A 189 -6.85 29.11 -9.49
N ALA A 190 -6.99 28.68 -8.23
CA ALA A 190 -6.41 27.43 -7.75
C ALA A 190 -7.03 26.19 -8.46
N ILE A 191 -8.36 26.18 -8.68
CA ILE A 191 -9.06 25.12 -9.45
C ILE A 191 -8.53 25.00 -10.88
N GLU A 192 -8.12 26.10 -11.53
CA GLU A 192 -7.55 26.03 -12.88
C GLU A 192 -6.12 25.45 -12.91
N HIS A 193 -5.42 25.41 -11.78
CA HIS A 193 -4.05 24.90 -11.66
C HIS A 193 -3.97 23.39 -11.39
N SER A 194 -4.94 22.81 -10.66
CA SER A 194 -4.89 21.37 -10.27
C SER A 194 -5.49 20.38 -11.29
N THR A 195 -6.04 20.84 -12.43
CA THR A 195 -6.76 19.94 -13.36
C THR A 195 -5.87 18.93 -14.11
N ASN A 196 -5.57 17.80 -13.45
CA ASN A 196 -5.06 16.60 -14.10
C ASN A 196 -5.74 15.31 -13.63
N THR A 197 -7.01 15.36 -13.21
CA THR A 197 -7.77 14.14 -12.86
C THR A 197 -8.93 13.89 -13.81
N SER A 198 -8.75 12.89 -14.68
CA SER A 198 -9.81 12.30 -15.49
C SER A 198 -10.48 11.17 -14.70
N GLY A 199 -11.34 11.52 -13.75
CA GLY A 199 -12.05 10.54 -12.93
C GLY A 199 -13.30 11.17 -12.33
N SER A 200 -14.41 10.45 -12.41
CA SER A 200 -15.72 10.94 -12.00
C SER A 200 -15.91 10.74 -10.50
N GLU A 201 -15.39 11.66 -9.68
CA GLU A 201 -16.03 12.15 -8.44
C GLU A 201 -16.02 13.69 -8.52
N THR A 202 -16.80 14.37 -7.71
CA THR A 202 -17.09 15.79 -7.91
C THR A 202 -15.81 16.64 -7.93
N ILE A 203 -15.67 17.57 -8.88
CA ILE A 203 -14.50 18.50 -9.04
C ILE A 203 -14.10 19.25 -7.74
N GLN A 204 -14.90 19.15 -6.68
CA GLN A 204 -14.65 19.75 -5.38
C GLN A 204 -13.84 18.85 -4.45
N ASP A 205 -13.91 17.53 -4.59
CA ASP A 205 -13.26 16.59 -3.67
C ASP A 205 -11.79 16.38 -4.07
N SER A 206 -11.48 16.35 -5.39
CA SER A 206 -10.09 16.19 -5.90
C SER A 206 -9.27 17.47 -5.97
N PHE A 207 -9.82 18.60 -5.53
CA PHE A 207 -9.18 19.92 -5.62
C PHE A 207 -8.66 20.41 -4.26
N LEU A 208 -9.10 19.78 -3.17
CA LEU A 208 -8.76 20.15 -1.80
C LEU A 208 -8.15 18.97 -1.05
N ASP A 209 -7.69 17.96 -1.78
CA ASP A 209 -7.03 16.75 -1.30
C ASP A 209 -5.83 16.62 -2.25
N TRP A 210 -4.74 17.30 -1.90
CA TRP A 210 -3.67 17.64 -2.84
C TRP A 210 -2.68 16.49 -3.01
N ASP A 211 -2.46 15.73 -1.94
CA ASP A 211 -1.65 14.51 -1.90
C ASP A 211 -2.47 13.24 -2.24
N GLY A 212 -3.79 13.29 -2.11
CA GLY A 212 -4.70 12.20 -2.43
C GLY A 212 -4.93 11.22 -1.28
N ASP A 213 -4.65 11.60 -0.04
CA ASP A 213 -4.82 10.77 1.16
C ASP A 213 -6.29 10.64 1.60
N GLY A 214 -7.17 11.48 1.03
CA GLY A 214 -8.60 11.49 1.33
C GLY A 214 -8.98 12.44 2.48
N CYS A 215 -8.02 13.15 3.05
CA CYS A 215 -8.18 14.29 3.92
C CYS A 215 -8.35 15.56 3.07
N TRP A 216 -9.06 16.52 3.61
CA TRP A 216 -9.23 17.82 2.94
C TRP A 216 -8.23 18.79 3.53
N MET A 217 -7.65 19.69 2.73
CA MET A 217 -6.66 20.74 3.04
C MET A 217 -7.00 21.70 4.21
N PHE A 218 -8.13 21.52 4.91
CA PHE A 218 -8.43 22.26 6.15
C PHE A 218 -8.56 21.34 7.37
N GLU A 219 -8.64 20.04 7.12
CA GLU A 219 -8.65 18.93 8.05
C GLU A 219 -7.31 18.17 8.03
N ASP A 220 -6.58 18.22 6.91
CA ASP A 220 -5.20 17.79 6.69
C ASP A 220 -4.22 18.89 7.15
N HIS A 221 -3.10 18.48 7.75
CA HIS A 221 -1.99 19.39 8.05
C HIS A 221 -0.75 19.05 7.22
N ASP A 222 -0.69 17.98 6.44
CA ASP A 222 0.38 17.71 5.46
C ASP A 222 -0.20 17.81 4.04
N ASP A 223 -0.78 18.97 3.74
CA ASP A 223 -1.61 19.26 2.57
C ASP A 223 -1.05 18.75 1.22
N ASP A 224 0.27 18.62 1.07
CA ASP A 224 0.94 18.15 -0.13
C ASP A 224 1.73 16.83 0.02
N GLY A 225 1.66 16.20 1.20
CA GLY A 225 2.17 14.87 1.51
C GLY A 225 3.69 14.77 1.47
N ASP A 226 4.39 15.86 1.76
CA ASP A 226 5.85 15.93 1.74
C ASP A 226 6.50 15.59 3.09
N GLY A 227 5.67 15.40 4.12
CA GLY A 227 6.04 15.03 5.48
C GLY A 227 6.24 16.23 6.41
N PHE A 228 5.81 17.43 6.01
CA PHE A 228 5.89 18.64 6.83
C PHE A 228 4.50 19.17 7.19
N GLU A 229 4.11 18.95 8.45
CA GLU A 229 2.87 19.50 8.99
C GLU A 229 2.84 21.05 8.94
N GLU A 230 1.68 21.59 8.61
CA GLU A 230 1.33 22.99 8.63
C GLU A 230 1.62 23.57 10.03
N GLY A 231 2.38 24.65 10.05
CA GLY A 231 2.59 25.41 11.27
C GLY A 231 1.30 26.08 11.75
N PRO A 232 1.17 26.42 13.04
CA PRO A 232 -0.05 27.03 13.57
C PRO A 232 -0.45 28.27 12.78
N VAL A 233 -1.66 28.26 12.21
CA VAL A 233 -2.22 29.37 11.42
C VAL A 233 -2.26 30.64 12.27
N ASN A 234 -1.26 31.50 12.09
CA ASN A 234 -1.23 32.81 12.70
C ASN A 234 -1.87 33.79 11.74
N GLY A 235 -3.06 34.32 12.07
CA GLY A 235 -3.77 35.33 11.26
C GLY A 235 -3.03 36.66 11.03
N SER A 236 -1.71 36.71 11.30
CA SER A 236 -0.77 37.74 10.88
C SER A 236 -0.10 37.45 9.53
N ILE A 237 -0.14 36.20 9.03
CA ILE A 237 0.35 35.80 7.70
C ILE A 237 -0.84 35.93 6.74
N SER A 238 -0.75 36.83 5.76
CA SER A 238 -1.84 37.11 4.83
C SER A 238 -2.03 36.04 3.76
N GLU A 239 -1.04 35.16 3.59
CA GLU A 239 -0.93 34.14 2.54
C GLU A 239 -0.54 32.79 3.16
N TRP A 240 -1.14 32.47 4.31
CA TRP A 240 -0.80 31.26 5.06
C TRP A 240 -1.04 29.96 4.28
N TRP A 241 -1.91 29.99 3.25
CA TRP A 241 -2.15 28.90 2.31
C TRP A 241 -1.03 28.72 1.25
N LEU A 242 0.02 29.54 1.30
CA LEU A 242 1.21 29.39 0.45
C LEU A 242 2.41 28.92 1.25
N TYR A 243 2.48 29.28 2.53
CA TYR A 243 3.59 28.93 3.42
C TYR A 243 3.21 29.18 4.89
N THR A 244 3.73 28.34 5.77
CA THR A 244 3.64 28.41 7.22
C THR A 244 5.04 28.24 7.85
N PRO A 245 5.19 28.46 9.16
CA PRO A 245 6.45 28.12 9.84
C PRO A 245 6.72 26.60 9.98
N GLY A 246 5.75 25.75 9.65
CA GLY A 246 5.89 24.29 9.69
C GLY A 246 6.29 23.74 8.33
N ASP A 247 5.66 24.27 7.28
CA ASP A 247 5.94 23.99 5.88
C ASP A 247 5.98 25.30 5.07
N ASN A 248 7.13 25.59 4.45
CA ASN A 248 7.33 26.79 3.66
C ASN A 248 6.73 26.73 2.24
N CYS A 249 6.08 25.62 1.86
CA CYS A 249 5.34 25.46 0.60
C CYS A 249 4.08 24.57 0.69
N VAL A 250 3.15 24.89 1.60
CA VAL A 250 1.83 24.26 1.88
C VAL A 250 1.09 23.45 0.79
N ILE A 251 1.26 23.76 -0.50
CA ILE A 251 0.54 23.05 -1.58
C ILE A 251 1.47 22.48 -2.67
N VAL A 252 2.79 22.51 -2.44
CA VAL A 252 3.83 22.07 -3.37
C VAL A 252 4.94 21.36 -2.60
N ALA A 253 4.87 20.03 -2.64
CA ALA A 253 5.78 19.16 -1.91
C ALA A 253 7.24 19.53 -2.13
N ASN A 254 7.92 19.90 -1.04
CA ASN A 254 9.32 20.28 -1.03
C ASN A 254 10.03 19.76 0.23
N PRO A 255 10.29 18.43 0.31
CA PRO A 255 10.83 17.79 1.53
C PRO A 255 12.17 18.33 2.05
N ASP A 256 12.89 19.12 1.24
CA ASP A 256 14.14 19.77 1.62
C ASP A 256 13.92 21.14 2.30
N GLN A 257 12.71 21.72 2.23
CA GLN A 257 12.29 22.99 2.83
C GLN A 257 13.30 24.12 2.57
N THR A 258 13.81 24.19 1.35
CA THR A 258 14.81 25.20 0.97
C THR A 258 14.12 26.56 0.83
N ASP A 259 14.72 27.60 1.40
CA ASP A 259 14.28 29.00 1.39
C ASP A 259 15.57 29.84 1.28
N THR A 260 15.90 30.26 0.06
CA THR A 260 17.19 30.85 -0.30
C THR A 260 17.35 32.27 0.23
N ASP A 261 16.26 33.03 0.32
CA ASP A 261 16.28 34.43 0.76
C ASP A 261 15.80 34.67 2.21
N GLU A 262 15.35 33.60 2.88
CA GLU A 262 14.85 33.56 4.26
C GLU A 262 13.60 34.45 4.47
N ASP A 263 12.76 34.62 3.46
CA ASP A 263 11.51 35.37 3.57
C ASP A 263 10.32 34.55 4.12
N GLY A 264 10.50 33.23 4.18
CA GLY A 264 9.58 32.26 4.73
C GLY A 264 8.79 31.47 3.68
N ARG A 265 8.84 31.85 2.41
CA ARG A 265 8.34 31.04 1.29
C ARG A 265 9.49 30.16 0.77
N GLY A 266 9.21 28.89 0.46
CA GLY A 266 10.24 27.99 -0.05
C GLY A 266 10.49 28.13 -1.55
N ASP A 267 11.70 27.79 -1.99
CA ASP A 267 12.15 27.92 -3.39
C ASP A 267 11.23 27.16 -4.39
N GLU A 268 10.53 26.11 -3.96
CA GLU A 268 9.63 25.35 -4.86
C GLU A 268 8.29 26.08 -5.13
N CYS A 269 7.91 27.03 -4.29
CA CYS A 269 6.68 27.79 -4.39
C CYS A 269 6.89 29.31 -4.43
N ASP A 270 8.15 29.77 -4.42
CA ASP A 270 8.54 31.15 -4.71
C ASP A 270 8.72 31.38 -6.22
N ASP A 271 8.45 32.62 -6.65
CA ASP A 271 8.64 33.05 -8.04
C ASP A 271 9.95 33.85 -8.21
N ASP A 272 10.66 34.15 -7.12
CA ASP A 272 11.88 34.99 -7.02
C ASP A 272 12.73 34.54 -5.82
N ASP A 273 13.35 33.35 -5.92
CA ASP A 273 14.01 32.62 -4.80
C ASP A 273 15.12 33.40 -4.07
N ASP A 274 15.71 34.41 -4.74
CA ASP A 274 16.77 35.25 -4.17
C ASP A 274 16.34 36.68 -3.87
N ASN A 275 15.07 37.01 -4.11
CA ASN A 275 14.44 38.31 -3.88
C ASN A 275 15.20 39.48 -4.55
N ASP A 276 15.84 39.25 -5.69
CA ASP A 276 16.56 40.28 -6.44
C ASP A 276 15.63 41.15 -7.33
N GLY A 277 14.40 40.70 -7.51
CA GLY A 277 13.34 41.35 -8.27
C GLY A 277 13.23 40.91 -9.73
N VAL A 278 13.93 39.85 -10.13
CA VAL A 278 13.79 39.15 -11.41
C VAL A 278 13.21 37.77 -11.14
N VAL A 279 12.03 37.49 -11.71
CA VAL A 279 11.39 36.19 -11.54
C VAL A 279 12.29 35.05 -12.06
N ASP A 280 12.27 33.89 -11.43
CA ASP A 280 13.19 32.77 -11.74
C ASP A 280 13.11 32.34 -13.21
N SER A 281 11.91 32.43 -13.79
CA SER A 281 11.69 32.12 -15.21
C SER A 281 12.43 33.05 -16.19
N GLU A 282 12.86 34.23 -15.72
CA GLU A 282 13.63 35.24 -16.45
C GLU A 282 15.05 35.43 -15.88
N ASP A 283 15.40 34.76 -14.77
CA ASP A 283 16.68 34.86 -14.08
C ASP A 283 17.72 33.83 -14.58
N ALA A 284 18.97 34.26 -14.82
CA ALA A 284 20.06 33.38 -15.21
C ALA A 284 20.72 32.64 -14.03
N SER A 285 20.55 33.16 -12.81
CA SER A 285 21.02 32.61 -11.54
C SER A 285 19.94 32.81 -10.44
N PRO A 286 18.82 32.06 -10.48
CA PRO A 286 17.67 32.23 -9.55
C PRO A 286 17.99 32.21 -8.05
N LEU A 287 19.13 31.64 -7.64
CA LEU A 287 19.53 31.51 -6.24
C LEU A 287 20.68 32.45 -5.83
N ASP A 288 21.04 33.44 -6.67
CA ASP A 288 22.20 34.32 -6.46
C ASP A 288 21.83 35.79 -6.67
N PRO A 289 21.52 36.53 -5.58
CA PRO A 289 20.93 37.87 -5.64
C PRO A 289 21.87 38.95 -6.18
N GLU A 290 23.12 38.58 -6.51
CA GLU A 290 24.10 39.47 -7.11
C GLU A 290 24.25 39.23 -8.63
N ASN A 291 23.54 38.26 -9.23
CA ASN A 291 23.72 37.82 -10.62
C ASN A 291 22.44 37.38 -11.37
N SER A 292 21.58 38.34 -11.71
CA SER A 292 20.46 38.16 -12.67
C SER A 292 20.86 38.11 -14.16
#